data_AF-A0A2M7RBV9-F1
#
_entry.id   AF-A0A2M7RBV9-F1
#
_cell.length_a   1.000
_cell.length_b   1.000
_cell.length_c   1.000
_cell.angle_alpha   90.00
_cell.angle_beta   90.00
_cell.angle_gamma   90.00
#
_symmetry.space_group_name_H-M   'P 1'
#
loop_
_entity.id
_entity.type
_entity.pdbx_description
1 polymer ?
#
loop_
_entity_poly.entity_id
_entity_poly.type
_entity_poly.pdbx_seq_one_letter_code
_entity_poly.pdbx_strand_id
1 'polypeptide(L)'
;MDETKRQLTGLLTAINFEDSKEEFIDEFLDLVNKETMSLLVSSKIPVNKLEKIKNISSEQQSDEWLRLIKEYIGTNQYNEVYESVFSSNLKSALSNALPKLNDKQTAIFNAYLSQFLTTK
;
A
#
# COMPACT_ATOMS: atom_id res chain seq x y z
N MET A 1 -5.57 -4.10 8.55
CA MET A 1 -4.76 -5.03 7.73
C MET A 1 -5.54 -6.31 7.40
N ASP A 2 -6.22 -6.92 8.37
CA ASP A 2 -7.05 -8.12 8.13
C ASP A 2 -8.18 -7.91 7.13
N GLU A 3 -8.83 -6.75 7.16
CA GLU A 3 -9.89 -6.41 6.21
C GLU A 3 -9.36 -6.34 4.77
N THR A 4 -8.23 -5.68 4.56
CA THR A 4 -7.59 -5.56 3.24
C THR A 4 -7.22 -6.94 2.68
N LYS A 5 -6.61 -7.82 3.50
CA LYS A 5 -6.30 -9.19 3.10
C LYS A 5 -7.56 -9.94 2.68
N ARG A 6 -8.62 -9.89 3.50
CA ARG A 6 -9.92 -10.53 3.18
C ARG A 6 -10.51 -10.03 1.87
N GLN A 7 -10.48 -8.72 1.63
CA GLN A 7 -11.00 -8.11 0.41
C GLN A 7 -10.19 -8.52 -0.82
N LEU A 8 -8.86 -8.56 -0.72
CA LEU A 8 -7.99 -9.05 -1.79
C LEU A 8 -8.25 -10.53 -2.09
N THR A 9 -8.37 -11.37 -1.07
CA THR A 9 -8.73 -12.80 -1.26
C THR A 9 -10.06 -12.96 -1.98
N GLY A 10 -11.05 -12.12 -1.65
CA GLY A 10 -12.34 -12.08 -2.33
C GLY A 10 -12.21 -11.70 -3.80
N LEU A 11 -11.47 -10.64 -4.11
CA LEU A 11 -11.19 -10.21 -5.48
C LEU A 11 -10.49 -11.31 -6.29
N LEU A 12 -9.38 -11.85 -5.77
CA LEU A 12 -8.58 -12.88 -6.46
C LEU A 12 -9.42 -14.13 -6.72
N THR A 13 -10.32 -14.48 -5.80
CA THR A 13 -11.28 -15.57 -6.00
C THR A 13 -12.28 -15.24 -7.10
N ALA A 14 -12.85 -14.03 -7.10
CA ALA A 14 -13.85 -13.62 -8.08
C ALA A 14 -13.29 -13.54 -9.51
N ILE A 15 -12.01 -13.18 -9.67
CA ILE A 15 -11.34 -13.16 -10.99
C ILE A 15 -10.77 -14.52 -11.38
N ASN A 16 -10.93 -15.57 -10.57
CA ASN A 16 -10.30 -16.89 -10.76
C ASN A 16 -8.78 -16.81 -10.91
N PHE A 17 -8.12 -16.07 -10.02
CA PHE A 17 -6.66 -16.00 -9.98
C PHE A 17 -6.07 -17.40 -9.77
N GLU A 18 -5.14 -17.78 -10.65
CA GLU A 18 -4.66 -19.17 -10.78
C GLU A 18 -3.52 -19.49 -9.81
N ASP A 19 -2.73 -18.50 -9.40
CA ASP A 19 -1.60 -18.68 -8.48
C ASP A 19 -2.04 -18.73 -7.01
N SER A 20 -1.07 -19.02 -6.13
CA SER A 20 -1.26 -18.97 -4.68
C SER A 20 -1.69 -17.57 -4.23
N LYS A 21 -2.96 -17.44 -3.84
CA LYS A 21 -3.53 -16.15 -3.40
C LYS A 21 -2.86 -15.64 -2.14
N GLU A 22 -2.53 -16.53 -1.21
CA GLU A 22 -1.98 -16.15 0.10
C GLU A 22 -0.55 -15.60 -0.05
N GLU A 23 0.30 -16.31 -0.78
CA GLU A 23 1.66 -15.87 -1.09
C GLU A 23 1.66 -14.55 -1.88
N PHE A 24 0.83 -14.46 -2.91
CA PHE A 24 0.67 -13.22 -3.67
C PHE A 24 0.24 -12.06 -2.78
N ILE A 25 -0.77 -12.23 -1.93
CA ILE A 25 -1.29 -11.17 -1.06
C ILE A 25 -0.24 -10.70 -0.07
N ASP A 26 0.50 -11.62 0.55
CA ASP A 26 1.50 -11.28 1.55
C ASP A 26 2.67 -10.51 0.95
N GLU A 27 3.21 -10.98 -0.17
CA GLU A 27 4.27 -10.28 -0.90
C GLU A 27 3.81 -8.93 -1.45
N PHE A 28 2.61 -8.90 -2.03
CA PHE A 28 2.02 -7.67 -2.58
C PHE A 28 1.81 -6.62 -1.50
N LEU A 29 1.26 -6.99 -0.35
CA LEU A 29 1.01 -6.05 0.74
C LEU A 29 2.31 -5.54 1.37
N ASP A 30 3.34 -6.38 1.50
CA ASP A 30 4.65 -5.94 1.97
C ASP A 30 5.25 -4.89 1.02
N LEU A 31 5.19 -5.13 -0.29
CA LEU A 31 5.64 -4.18 -1.30
C LEU A 31 4.87 -2.85 -1.24
N VAL A 32 3.54 -2.91 -1.17
CA VAL A 32 2.69 -1.71 -1.08
C VAL A 32 2.95 -0.94 0.21
N ASN A 33 3.17 -1.61 1.34
CA ASN A 33 3.52 -0.96 2.61
C ASN A 33 4.87 -0.22 2.51
N LYS A 34 5.90 -0.87 1.95
CA LYS A 34 7.24 -0.26 1.76
C LYS A 34 7.17 0.97 0.86
N GLU A 35 6.45 0.86 -0.26
CA GLU A 35 6.27 1.98 -1.17
C GLU A 35 5.44 3.10 -0.53
N THR A 36 4.39 2.78 0.22
CA THR A 36 3.60 3.76 0.99
C THR A 36 4.48 4.56 1.94
N MET A 37 5.36 3.88 2.68
CA MET A 37 6.31 4.55 3.57
C MET A 37 7.27 5.46 2.79
N SER A 38 7.78 5.00 1.65
CA SER A 38 8.63 5.82 0.78
C SER A 38 7.90 7.06 0.24
N LEU A 39 6.63 6.93 -0.17
CA LEU A 39 5.78 8.02 -0.62
C LEU A 39 5.49 9.02 0.51
N LEU A 40 5.24 8.56 1.73
CA LEU A 40 5.07 9.43 2.89
C LEU A 40 6.34 10.21 3.20
N VAL A 41 7.49 9.54 3.21
CA VAL A 41 8.79 10.16 3.45
C VAL A 41 9.06 11.24 2.39
N SER A 42 8.94 10.90 1.12
CA SER A 42 9.21 11.83 0.01
C SER A 42 8.23 13.01 -0.06
N SER A 43 6.97 12.82 0.36
CA SER A 43 5.94 13.88 0.27
C SER A 43 5.81 14.75 1.53
N LYS A 44 6.19 14.25 2.71
CA LYS A 44 5.96 14.94 4.00
C LYS A 44 7.24 15.37 4.70
N ILE A 45 8.38 14.78 4.37
CA ILE A 45 9.64 15.06 5.05
C ILE A 45 10.52 15.96 4.17
N PRO A 46 11.03 17.08 4.72
CA PRO A 46 11.96 17.95 4.02
C PRO A 46 13.24 17.21 3.57
N VAL A 47 13.69 17.47 2.34
CA VAL A 47 14.86 16.81 1.73
C VAL A 47 16.13 16.93 2.60
N ASN A 48 16.36 18.07 3.24
CA ASN A 48 17.50 18.30 4.14
C ASN A 48 17.49 17.41 5.41
N LYS A 49 16.33 16.85 5.77
CA LYS A 49 16.21 15.85 6.85
C LYS A 49 16.47 14.45 6.30
N LEU A 50 16.06 14.18 5.07
CA LEU A 50 16.33 12.91 4.38
C LEU A 50 17.83 12.68 4.18
N GLU A 51 18.62 13.73 3.95
CA GLU A 51 20.07 13.61 3.84
C GLU A 51 20.73 13.07 5.12
N LYS A 52 20.15 13.33 6.29
CA LYS A 52 20.68 12.86 7.58
C LYS A 52 20.45 11.36 7.81
N ILE A 53 19.51 10.77 7.07
CA ILE A 53 19.14 9.35 7.18
C ILE A 53 19.56 8.54 5.95
N LYS A 54 20.32 9.12 5.02
CA LYS A 54 20.88 8.36 3.88
C LYS A 54 21.94 7.34 4.30
N ASN A 55 22.51 7.49 5.50
CA ASN A 55 23.65 6.70 5.97
C ASN A 55 23.30 5.65 7.05
N ILE A 56 22.02 5.46 7.38
CA ILE A 56 21.58 4.41 8.31
C ILE A 56 21.34 3.09 7.57
N SER A 57 21.46 1.97 8.29
CA SER A 57 21.23 0.64 7.71
C SER A 57 19.76 0.48 7.27
N SER A 58 19.51 -0.45 6.33
CA SER A 58 18.15 -0.73 5.83
C SER A 58 17.19 -1.17 6.94
N GLU A 59 17.67 -1.87 7.97
CA GLU A 59 16.85 -2.24 9.14
C GLU A 59 16.49 -1.01 9.98
N GLN A 60 17.43 -0.09 10.21
CA GLN A 60 17.20 1.15 10.96
C GLN A 60 16.35 2.16 10.18
N GLN A 61 16.31 2.02 8.86
CA GLN A 61 15.65 2.95 7.97
C GLN A 61 14.14 2.99 8.18
N SER A 62 13.49 1.83 8.38
CA SER A 62 12.04 1.75 8.59
C SER A 62 11.60 2.45 9.89
N ASP A 63 12.30 2.20 10.99
CA ASP A 63 11.99 2.80 12.29
C ASP A 63 12.24 4.31 12.28
N GLU A 64 13.34 4.74 11.66
CA GLU A 64 13.67 6.16 11.55
C GLU A 64 12.69 6.89 10.63
N TRP A 65 12.26 6.27 9.54
CA TRP A 65 11.20 6.81 8.68
C TRP A 65 9.91 6.97 9.46
N LEU A 66 9.47 5.95 10.20
CA LEU A 66 8.27 6.04 11.03
C LEU A 66 8.37 7.17 12.05
N ARG A 67 9.53 7.30 12.72
CA ARG A 67 9.80 8.37 13.68
C ARG A 67 9.69 9.75 13.03
N LEU A 68 10.32 9.95 11.87
CA LEU A 68 10.29 11.22 11.14
C LEU A 68 8.89 11.54 10.63
N ILE A 69 8.17 10.57 10.07
CA ILE A 69 6.79 10.77 9.62
C ILE A 69 5.93 11.24 10.79
N LYS A 70 6.03 10.59 11.96
CA LYS A 70 5.29 11.00 13.17
C LYS A 70 5.72 12.35 13.72
N GLU A 71 7.00 12.73 13.60
CA GLU A 71 7.50 14.06 13.98
C GLU A 71 6.89 15.16 13.12
N TYR A 72 6.77 14.96 11.80
CA TYR A 72 6.32 15.99 10.85
C TYR A 72 4.81 16.03 10.65
N ILE A 73 4.16 14.87 10.62
CA ILE A 73 2.71 14.76 10.43
C ILE A 73 1.98 14.80 11.79
N GLY A 74 2.67 14.44 12.87
CA GLY A 74 2.07 14.27 14.19
C GLY A 74 1.52 12.86 14.40
N THR A 75 1.79 12.29 15.57
CA THR A 75 1.39 10.92 15.94
C THR A 75 -0.11 10.66 15.77
N ASN A 76 -0.95 11.64 16.08
CA ASN A 76 -2.41 11.50 16.01
C ASN A 76 -2.94 11.47 14.57
N GLN A 77 -2.22 12.06 13.62
CA GLN A 77 -2.60 12.13 12.21
C GLN A 77 -1.94 11.03 11.37
N TYR A 78 -0.90 10.39 11.89
CA TYR A 78 -0.13 9.37 11.18
C TYR A 78 -1.03 8.27 10.58
N ASN A 79 -1.94 7.69 11.36
CA ASN A 79 -2.77 6.58 10.89
C ASN A 79 -3.68 7.00 9.73
N GLU A 80 -4.37 8.13 9.86
CA GLU A 80 -5.27 8.65 8.81
C GLU A 80 -4.51 8.97 7.52
N VAL A 81 -3.35 9.63 7.64
CA VAL A 81 -2.53 9.98 6.48
C VAL A 81 -1.91 8.72 5.85
N TYR A 82 -1.47 7.76 6.67
CA TYR A 82 -0.97 6.48 6.20
C TYR A 82 -2.05 5.73 5.43
N GLU A 83 -3.24 5.57 5.99
CA GLU A 83 -4.36 4.85 5.35
C GLU A 83 -4.79 5.52 4.03
N SER A 84 -4.77 6.85 3.98
CA SER A 84 -5.07 7.59 2.76
C SER A 84 -4.05 7.33 1.65
N VAL A 85 -2.75 7.39 1.97
CA VAL A 85 -1.68 7.13 1.00
C VAL A 85 -1.63 5.65 0.62
N PHE A 86 -1.78 4.75 1.59
CA PHE A 86 -1.82 3.31 1.41
C PHE A 86 -2.94 2.90 0.46
N SER A 87 -4.17 3.37 0.69
CA SER A 87 -5.32 3.05 -0.16
C SER A 87 -5.12 3.52 -1.60
N SER A 88 -4.54 4.71 -1.77
CA SER A 88 -4.20 5.23 -3.10
C SER A 88 -3.13 4.38 -3.79
N ASN A 89 -2.07 4.00 -3.05
CA ASN A 89 -0.98 3.21 -3.60
C ASN A 89 -1.44 1.80 -3.96
N LEU A 90 -2.19 1.15 -3.05
CA LEU A 90 -2.74 -0.19 -3.23
C LEU A 90 -3.52 -0.30 -4.55
N LYS A 91 -4.40 0.65 -4.86
CA LYS A 91 -5.18 0.66 -6.10
C LYS A 91 -4.30 0.71 -7.35
N SER A 92 -3.28 1.58 -7.33
CA SER A 92 -2.32 1.71 -8.44
C SER A 92 -1.51 0.43 -8.62
N ALA A 93 -0.91 -0.06 -7.53
CA ALA A 93 -0.10 -1.26 -7.53
C ALA A 93 -0.89 -2.50 -7.98
N LEU A 94 -2.14 -2.65 -7.53
CA LEU A 94 -3.00 -3.78 -7.88
C LEU A 94 -3.32 -3.80 -9.39
N SER A 95 -3.54 -2.63 -9.99
CA SER A 95 -3.78 -2.51 -11.44
C SER A 95 -2.55 -2.92 -12.27
N ASN A 96 -1.35 -2.77 -11.71
CA ASN A 96 -0.08 -3.14 -12.36
C ASN A 96 0.35 -4.58 -12.07
N ALA A 97 0.00 -5.12 -10.90
CA ALA A 97 0.43 -6.43 -10.43
C ALA A 97 -0.39 -7.57 -11.02
N LEU A 98 -1.68 -7.34 -11.32
CA LEU A 98 -2.53 -8.39 -11.88
C LEU A 98 -2.17 -8.69 -13.34
N PRO A 99 -2.22 -9.97 -13.75
CA PRO A 99 -2.02 -10.35 -15.14
C PRO A 99 -3.12 -9.74 -16.02
N LYS A 100 -2.93 -9.81 -17.35
CA LYS A 100 -3.91 -9.31 -18.30
C LYS A 100 -5.27 -9.98 -18.09
N LEU A 101 -6.21 -9.23 -17.53
CA LEU A 101 -7.56 -9.66 -17.26
C LEU A 101 -8.38 -9.68 -18.56
N ASN A 102 -9.29 -10.65 -18.70
CA ASN A 102 -10.32 -10.63 -19.74
C ASN A 102 -11.45 -9.64 -19.37
N ASP A 103 -12.39 -9.40 -20.28
CA ASP A 103 -13.46 -8.40 -20.09
C ASP A 103 -14.30 -8.66 -18.82
N LYS A 104 -14.62 -9.93 -18.54
CA LYS A 104 -15.39 -10.31 -17.35
C LYS A 104 -14.60 -10.05 -16.06
N GLN A 105 -13.34 -10.45 -16.03
CA GLN A 105 -12.44 -10.21 -14.90
C GLN A 105 -12.19 -8.71 -14.68
N THR A 106 -12.06 -7.95 -15.76
CA THR A 106 -11.88 -6.49 -15.73
C THR A 106 -13.10 -5.79 -15.13
N ALA A 107 -14.31 -6.22 -15.47
CA ALA A 107 -15.54 -5.70 -14.88
C ALA A 107 -15.60 -5.93 -13.36
N ILE A 108 -15.23 -7.14 -12.91
CA ILE A 108 -15.15 -7.51 -11.48
C ILE A 108 -14.10 -6.64 -10.76
N PHE A 109 -12.92 -6.51 -11.36
CA PHE A 109 -11.84 -5.68 -10.84
C PHE A 109 -12.25 -4.21 -10.67
N ASN A 110 -12.89 -3.62 -11.69
CA ASN A 110 -13.35 -2.24 -11.63
C ASN A 110 -14.47 -2.04 -10.60
N ALA A 111 -15.37 -3.01 -10.45
CA ALA A 111 -16.40 -2.98 -9.41
C ALA A 111 -15.77 -3.02 -8.01
N TYR A 112 -14.76 -3.85 -7.81
CA TYR A 112 -13.99 -3.91 -6.55
C TYR A 112 -13.30 -2.57 -6.25
N LEU A 113 -12.57 -2.01 -7.22
CA LEU A 113 -11.88 -0.73 -7.04
C LEU A 113 -12.85 0.42 -6.71
N SER A 114 -14.08 0.34 -7.19
CA SER A 114 -15.11 1.34 -6.90
C SER A 114 -15.63 1.22 -5.46
N GLN A 115 -15.80 -0.01 -4.95
CA GLN A 115 -16.25 -0.26 -3.57
C GLN A 115 -15.18 0.07 -2.53
N PHE A 116 -13.91 -0.22 -2.83
CA PHE A 116 -12.78 0.05 -1.94
C PHE A 116 -12.62 1.55 -1.64
N LEU A 117 -13.01 2.43 -2.58
CA LEU A 117 -12.91 3.90 -2.44
C LEU A 117 -14.09 4.55 -1.72
N THR A 118 -15.17 3.82 -1.46
CA THR A 118 -16.38 4.35 -0.80
C THR A 118 -16.46 4.06 0.70
N THR A 119 -15.64 3.15 1.21
CA THR A 119 -15.59 2.85 2.64
C THR A 119 -14.65 3.85 3.33
N LYS A 120 -15.24 4.95 3.82
CA LYS A 120 -14.63 5.85 4.82
C LYS A 120 -15.23 5.54 6.19
#